data_AF-A0A2V8V3Y9-F1
#
_entry.id   AF-A0A2V8V3Y9-F1
#
_cell.length_a   1.000
_cell.length_b   1.000
_cell.length_c   1.000
_cell.angle_alpha   90.00
_cell.angle_beta   90.00
_cell.angle_gamma   90.00
#
_symmetry.space_group_name_H-M   'P 1'
#
loop_
_entity.id
_entity.type
_entity.pdbx_description
1 polymer ?
#
loop_
_entity_poly.entity_id
_entity_poly.type
_entity_poly.pdbx_seq_one_letter_code
_entity_poly.pdbx_strand_id
1 'polypeptide(L)'
;MGTLTRYEGWFLIPFTAAYFFATARGRRFRTAVLFGAMASLGPLLWLAYNGLVFHNVWEFYSGPSSPKAIQRGLPYPGKDDWEMAVIYFGWAVRVCAGAPLFFIAAAGVLAALWKRAFWPLLLLALPGAFYVWSVHSSATPIFLPNLWPHGYYNSRYGLVLLPLAALSGAAIVALVGGNRSSAITPRKRQSERRALAGWITAGGIAVLSLAPWLLDPRPEAWITWKESETNSVARRAWTRKAAEFLESRYRPGDGVFTSFGDYTGVFREAGIPLRDTLTGDNGVAFQSAQLRPDLVLWEQWALVMGGDPSSSKAHR
;
A
#
# COMPACT_ATOMS: atom_id res chain seq x y z
N MET A 1 1.57 -11.99 -7.16
CA MET A 1 1.20 -10.56 -7.16
C MET A 1 1.55 -9.87 -5.86
N GLY A 2 0.98 -10.25 -4.70
CA GLY A 2 1.25 -9.54 -3.43
C GLY A 2 2.72 -9.43 -3.01
N THR A 3 3.52 -10.47 -3.24
CA THR A 3 4.96 -10.46 -2.90
C THR A 3 5.85 -9.72 -3.90
N LEU A 4 5.27 -9.27 -5.02
CA LEU A 4 5.95 -8.45 -6.03
C LEU A 4 5.64 -6.97 -5.91
N THR A 5 4.65 -6.59 -5.09
CA THR A 5 4.14 -5.22 -5.04
C THR A 5 4.48 -4.50 -3.75
N ARG A 6 4.40 -5.16 -2.58
CA ARG A 6 4.62 -4.49 -1.29
C ARG A 6 5.14 -5.41 -0.17
N TYR A 7 5.78 -4.83 0.84
CA TYR A 7 6.45 -5.54 1.93
C TYR A 7 5.51 -6.28 2.88
N GLU A 8 4.27 -5.81 3.08
CA GLU A 8 3.27 -6.56 3.85
C GLU A 8 2.95 -7.92 3.22
N GLY A 9 3.11 -8.05 1.90
CA GLY A 9 2.97 -9.32 1.20
C GLY A 9 4.07 -10.32 1.59
N TRP A 10 5.28 -9.83 1.87
CA TRP A 10 6.38 -10.66 2.36
C TRP A 10 6.14 -11.12 3.79
N PHE A 11 5.62 -10.22 4.63
CA PHE A 11 5.25 -10.54 6.00
C PHE A 11 4.25 -11.70 6.08
N LEU A 12 3.32 -11.83 5.13
CA LEU A 12 2.32 -12.89 5.09
C LEU A 12 2.87 -14.30 4.74
N ILE A 13 4.07 -14.40 4.15
CA ILE A 13 4.62 -15.66 3.64
C ILE A 13 4.71 -16.73 4.75
N PRO A 14 5.40 -16.49 5.89
CA PRO A 14 5.53 -17.52 6.94
C PRO A 14 4.18 -17.94 7.53
N PHE A 15 3.25 -17.01 7.72
CA PHE A 15 1.94 -17.32 8.28
C PHE A 15 1.06 -18.13 7.33
N THR A 16 1.11 -17.82 6.03
CA THR A 16 0.36 -18.57 5.03
C THR A 16 0.97 -19.95 4.81
N ALA A 17 2.29 -20.07 4.83
CA ALA A 17 2.97 -21.37 4.82
C ALA A 17 2.58 -22.22 6.06
N ALA A 18 2.56 -21.60 7.25
CA ALA A 18 2.11 -22.25 8.48
C ALA A 18 0.64 -22.69 8.41
N TYR A 19 -0.24 -21.86 7.81
CA TYR A 19 -1.63 -22.23 7.55
C TYR A 19 -1.73 -23.48 6.68
N PHE A 20 -0.99 -23.55 5.56
CA PHE A 20 -0.99 -24.74 4.71
C PHE A 20 -0.43 -25.96 5.45
N PHE A 21 0.62 -25.78 6.24
CA PHE A 21 1.17 -26.84 7.06
C PHE A 21 0.14 -27.38 8.07
N ALA A 22 -0.65 -26.50 8.68
CA ALA A 22 -1.64 -26.86 9.70
C ALA A 22 -2.94 -27.46 9.12
N THR A 23 -3.37 -27.01 7.93
CA THR A 23 -4.74 -27.27 7.43
C THR A 23 -4.83 -28.10 6.15
N ALA A 24 -3.74 -28.25 5.39
CA ALA A 24 -3.78 -29.01 4.14
C ALA A 24 -4.05 -30.50 4.39
N ARG A 25 -5.00 -31.08 3.63
CA ARG A 25 -5.32 -32.50 3.68
C ARG A 25 -4.30 -33.29 2.85
N GLY A 26 -3.35 -33.93 3.55
CA GLY A 26 -2.27 -34.69 2.92
C GLY A 26 -1.17 -33.81 2.31
N ARG A 27 0.06 -34.33 2.29
CA ARG A 27 1.26 -33.63 1.76
C ARG A 27 1.49 -32.21 2.32
N ARG A 28 1.00 -31.92 3.52
CA ARG A 28 1.05 -30.60 4.19
C ARG A 28 2.41 -29.91 4.14
N PHE A 29 3.48 -30.68 4.39
CA PHE A 29 4.85 -30.19 4.35
C PHE A 29 5.24 -29.74 2.93
N ARG A 30 4.98 -30.59 1.93
CA ARG A 30 5.24 -30.27 0.53
C ARG A 30 4.44 -29.05 0.08
N THR A 31 3.17 -28.94 0.45
CA THR A 31 2.33 -27.77 0.11
C THR A 31 2.88 -26.48 0.72
N ALA A 32 3.24 -26.51 2.01
CA ALA A 32 3.79 -25.35 2.70
C ALA A 32 5.14 -24.92 2.10
N VAL A 33 6.03 -25.89 1.82
CA VAL A 33 7.34 -25.62 1.21
C VAL A 33 7.20 -25.09 -0.22
N LEU A 34 6.35 -25.69 -1.04
CA LEU A 34 6.11 -25.21 -2.41
C LEU A 34 5.53 -23.81 -2.41
N PHE A 35 4.54 -23.54 -1.55
CA PHE A 35 3.98 -22.20 -1.40
C PHE A 35 5.05 -21.20 -0.97
N GLY A 36 5.79 -21.51 0.10
CA GLY A 36 6.84 -20.64 0.62
C GLY A 36 7.92 -20.34 -0.42
N ALA A 37 8.41 -21.36 -1.13
CA ALA A 37 9.40 -21.21 -2.18
C ALA A 37 8.91 -20.30 -3.30
N MET A 38 7.69 -20.52 -3.81
CA MET A 38 7.11 -19.68 -4.87
C MET A 38 6.84 -18.25 -4.39
N ALA A 39 6.29 -18.08 -3.19
CA ALA A 39 5.96 -16.76 -2.65
C ALA A 39 7.22 -15.93 -2.39
N SER A 40 8.32 -16.56 -1.95
CA SER A 40 9.60 -15.92 -1.69
C SER A 40 10.37 -15.51 -2.94
N LEU A 41 10.01 -15.98 -4.14
CA LEU A 41 10.65 -15.53 -5.38
C LEU A 41 10.57 -14.01 -5.55
N GLY A 42 9.46 -13.38 -5.14
CA GLY A 42 9.32 -11.92 -5.18
C GLY A 42 10.38 -11.19 -4.34
N PRO A 43 10.45 -11.41 -3.01
CA PRO A 43 11.50 -10.85 -2.17
C PRO A 43 12.91 -11.18 -2.65
N LEU A 44 13.16 -12.42 -3.08
CA LEU A 44 14.49 -12.82 -3.56
C LEU A 44 14.92 -12.07 -4.82
N LEU A 45 14.01 -11.93 -5.80
CA LEU A 45 14.27 -11.14 -7.00
C LEU A 45 14.46 -9.65 -6.67
N TRP A 46 13.70 -9.12 -5.72
CA TRP A 46 13.87 -7.74 -5.26
C TRP A 46 15.23 -7.53 -4.56
N LEU A 47 15.64 -8.42 -3.66
CA LEU A 47 16.95 -8.34 -3.01
C LEU A 47 18.09 -8.46 -4.02
N ALA A 48 17.96 -9.36 -5.00
CA ALA A 48 18.91 -9.50 -6.09
C ALA A 48 18.99 -8.22 -6.94
N TYR A 49 17.84 -7.64 -7.32
CA TYR A 49 17.78 -6.35 -8.02
C TYR A 49 18.51 -5.26 -7.25
N ASN A 50 18.26 -5.11 -5.95
CA ASN A 50 18.91 -4.08 -5.15
C ASN A 50 20.44 -4.30 -5.04
N GLY A 51 20.87 -5.55 -4.88
CA GLY A 51 22.29 -5.90 -4.85
C GLY A 51 22.99 -5.64 -6.19
N LEU A 52 22.31 -5.88 -7.31
CA LEU A 52 22.88 -5.68 -8.65
C LEU A 52 22.90 -4.21 -9.08
N VAL A 53 21.84 -3.45 -8.81
CA VAL A 53 21.69 -2.07 -9.28
C VAL A 53 22.32 -1.07 -8.32
N PHE A 54 22.16 -1.27 -7.00
CA PHE A 54 22.60 -0.31 -5.98
C PHE A 54 23.80 -0.79 -5.17
N HIS A 55 24.33 -1.99 -5.47
CA HIS A 55 25.42 -2.62 -4.70
C HIS A 55 25.09 -2.77 -3.20
N ASN A 56 23.80 -2.81 -2.87
CA ASN A 56 23.28 -2.91 -1.50
C ASN A 56 21.98 -3.72 -1.50
N VAL A 57 22.01 -4.97 -1.01
CA VAL A 57 20.80 -5.82 -0.95
C VAL A 57 19.71 -5.23 -0.02
N TRP A 58 20.11 -4.35 0.90
CA TRP A 58 19.23 -3.67 1.86
C TRP A 58 18.91 -2.22 1.44
N GLU A 59 19.07 -1.87 0.17
CA GLU A 59 18.86 -0.49 -0.32
C GLU A 59 17.46 0.03 0.04
N PHE A 60 16.43 -0.80 -0.12
CA PHE A 60 15.06 -0.42 0.24
C PHE A 60 14.86 -0.05 1.72
N TYR A 61 15.73 -0.54 2.61
CA TYR A 61 15.66 -0.35 4.05
C TYR A 61 16.64 0.72 4.57
N SER A 62 17.82 0.81 3.97
CA SER A 62 18.94 1.63 4.43
C SER A 62 19.31 2.78 3.49
N GLY A 63 18.83 2.72 2.24
CA GLY A 63 19.11 3.72 1.21
C GLY A 63 18.38 5.04 1.44
N PRO A 64 18.71 6.07 0.63
CA PRO A 64 18.19 7.43 0.78
C PRO A 64 16.68 7.53 0.54
N SER A 65 16.11 6.59 -0.21
CA SER A 65 14.65 6.50 -0.46
C SER A 65 13.92 5.61 0.55
N SER A 66 14.60 5.06 1.56
CA SER A 66 13.96 4.24 2.59
C SER A 66 13.00 5.07 3.46
N PRO A 67 11.97 4.45 4.07
CA PRO A 67 11.07 5.14 4.99
C PRO A 67 11.82 5.88 6.10
N LYS A 68 12.88 5.27 6.66
CA LYS A 68 13.71 5.88 7.71
C LYS A 68 14.43 7.13 7.21
N ALA A 69 15.04 7.07 6.03
CA ALA A 69 15.75 8.21 5.45
C ALA A 69 14.79 9.36 5.09
N ILE A 70 13.60 9.06 4.56
CA ILE A 70 12.58 10.06 4.24
C ILE A 70 12.01 10.71 5.52
N GLN A 71 11.76 9.90 6.55
CA GLN A 71 11.15 10.34 7.80
C GLN A 71 12.13 11.14 8.68
N ARG A 72 13.44 10.93 8.51
CA ARG A 72 14.53 11.70 9.16
C ARG A 72 14.50 11.70 10.69
N GLY A 73 13.90 10.68 11.29
CA GLY A 73 13.81 10.54 12.74
C GLY A 73 12.87 11.52 13.43
N LEU A 74 12.10 12.34 12.69
CA LEU A 74 11.18 13.32 13.26
C LEU A 74 10.16 12.66 14.22
N PRO A 75 9.65 13.35 15.24
CA PRO A 75 8.58 12.80 16.06
C PRO A 75 7.29 12.65 15.26
N TYR A 76 6.54 11.59 15.52
CA TYR A 76 5.16 11.43 15.05
C TYR A 76 4.38 10.57 16.07
N PRO A 77 3.04 10.70 16.15
CA PRO A 77 2.26 10.14 17.26
C PRO A 77 2.48 8.66 17.53
N GLY A 78 2.52 7.83 16.50
CA GLY A 78 2.70 6.39 16.67
C GLY A 78 4.14 5.92 16.81
N LYS A 79 5.14 6.80 16.84
CA LYS A 79 6.55 6.41 16.93
C LYS A 79 6.86 5.94 18.35
N ASP A 80 7.33 4.71 18.51
CA ASP A 80 7.64 4.12 19.81
C ASP A 80 6.44 4.11 20.81
N ASP A 81 5.21 4.28 20.30
CA ASP A 81 3.96 4.31 21.06
C ASP A 81 2.92 3.40 20.40
N TRP A 82 2.67 2.25 21.03
CA TRP A 82 1.76 1.22 20.49
C TRP A 82 0.30 1.67 20.48
N GLU A 83 -0.12 2.44 21.49
CA GLU A 83 -1.49 2.92 21.59
C GLU A 83 -1.78 3.86 20.43
N MET A 84 -0.90 4.84 20.23
CA MET A 84 -1.01 5.78 19.12
C MET A 84 -0.87 5.08 17.76
N ALA A 85 0.00 4.07 17.64
CA ALA A 85 0.09 3.28 16.41
C ALA A 85 -1.24 2.60 16.06
N VAL A 86 -1.92 1.99 17.04
CA VAL A 86 -3.24 1.37 16.87
C VAL A 86 -4.31 2.42 16.55
N ILE A 87 -4.32 3.55 17.26
CA ILE A 87 -5.29 4.63 17.06
C ILE A 87 -5.17 5.19 15.64
N TYR A 88 -3.98 5.61 15.22
CA TYR A 88 -3.78 6.25 13.92
C TYR A 88 -4.05 5.29 12.76
N PHE A 89 -3.62 4.05 12.88
CA PHE A 89 -3.94 3.03 11.89
C PHE A 89 -5.43 2.72 11.85
N GLY A 90 -6.09 2.55 13.01
CA GLY A 90 -7.53 2.30 13.10
C GLY A 90 -8.37 3.43 12.52
N TRP A 91 -7.97 4.68 12.75
CA TRP A 91 -8.59 5.84 12.11
C TRP A 91 -8.37 5.84 10.60
N ALA A 92 -7.18 5.49 10.11
CA ALA A 92 -6.91 5.35 8.68
C ALA A 92 -7.83 4.30 8.04
N VAL A 93 -8.02 3.16 8.70
CA VAL A 93 -8.98 2.12 8.28
C VAL A 93 -10.40 2.68 8.24
N ARG A 94 -10.83 3.40 9.28
CA ARG A 94 -12.17 3.99 9.36
C ARG A 94 -12.43 5.00 8.23
N VAL A 95 -11.49 5.90 7.94
CA VAL A 95 -11.68 6.90 6.88
C VAL A 95 -11.59 6.29 5.47
N CYS A 96 -10.85 5.19 5.31
CA CYS A 96 -10.79 4.44 4.05
C CYS A 96 -12.01 3.57 3.81
N ALA A 97 -12.53 2.89 4.84
CA ALA A 97 -13.68 1.98 4.74
C ALA A 97 -15.02 2.71 4.86
N GLY A 98 -15.03 3.92 5.41
CA GLY A 98 -16.24 4.59 5.86
C GLY A 98 -16.72 4.06 7.21
N ALA A 99 -17.36 4.93 8.00
CA ALA A 99 -17.82 4.59 9.34
C ALA A 99 -18.78 3.37 9.39
N PRO A 100 -19.77 3.21 8.47
CA PRO A 100 -20.67 2.07 8.53
C PRO A 100 -19.94 0.74 8.37
N LEU A 101 -19.10 0.58 7.34
CA LEU A 101 -18.35 -0.65 7.11
C LEU A 101 -17.36 -0.92 8.25
N PHE A 102 -16.74 0.13 8.83
CA PHE A 102 -15.86 -0.02 9.98
C PHE A 102 -16.57 -0.69 11.17
N PHE A 103 -17.76 -0.21 11.54
CA PHE A 103 -18.53 -0.79 12.65
C PHE A 103 -19.14 -2.15 12.30
N ILE A 104 -19.59 -2.35 11.05
CA ILE A 104 -20.01 -3.66 10.54
C ILE A 104 -18.87 -4.68 10.63
N ALA A 105 -17.65 -4.29 10.27
CA ALA A 105 -16.49 -5.15 10.35
C ALA A 105 -16.19 -5.54 11.80
N ALA A 106 -16.23 -4.59 12.74
CA ALA A 106 -16.05 -4.89 14.17
C ALA A 106 -17.08 -5.91 14.69
N ALA A 107 -18.37 -5.73 14.36
CA ALA A 107 -19.41 -6.70 14.70
C ALA A 107 -19.22 -8.05 13.98
N GLY A 108 -18.77 -8.01 12.73
CA GLY A 108 -18.57 -9.18 11.89
C GLY A 108 -17.39 -10.05 12.31
N VAL A 109 -16.36 -9.47 12.93
CA VAL A 109 -15.29 -10.23 13.58
C VAL A 109 -15.87 -11.13 14.67
N LEU A 110 -16.78 -10.62 15.51
CA LEU A 110 -17.46 -11.43 16.54
C LEU A 110 -18.31 -12.54 15.91
N ALA A 111 -19.03 -12.23 14.83
CA ALA A 111 -19.79 -13.22 14.08
C ALA A 111 -18.89 -14.32 13.47
N ALA A 112 -17.74 -13.94 12.93
CA ALA A 112 -16.77 -14.87 12.36
C ALA A 112 -16.13 -15.76 13.44
N LEU A 113 -15.80 -15.22 14.61
CA LEU A 113 -15.34 -15.99 15.77
C LEU A 113 -16.41 -16.98 16.24
N TRP A 114 -17.66 -16.55 16.33
CA TRP A 114 -18.80 -17.41 16.67
C TRP A 114 -18.99 -18.56 15.65
N LYS A 115 -18.72 -18.28 14.37
CA LYS A 115 -18.71 -19.27 13.28
C LYS A 115 -17.41 -20.08 13.21
N ARG A 116 -16.46 -19.84 14.12
CA ARG A 116 -15.14 -20.51 14.18
C ARG A 116 -14.30 -20.32 12.91
N ALA A 117 -14.48 -19.20 12.21
CA ALA A 117 -13.68 -18.82 11.04
C ALA A 117 -12.31 -18.22 11.43
N PHE A 118 -11.59 -18.89 12.32
CA PHE A 118 -10.36 -18.38 12.94
C PHE A 118 -9.24 -18.12 11.93
N TRP A 119 -8.99 -19.06 11.01
CA TRP A 119 -7.91 -18.96 10.04
C TRP A 119 -8.08 -17.79 9.06
N PRO A 120 -9.25 -17.63 8.40
CA PRO A 120 -9.50 -16.45 7.57
C PRO A 120 -9.38 -15.13 8.34
N LEU A 121 -9.90 -15.06 9.57
CA LEU A 121 -9.77 -13.87 10.41
C LEU A 121 -8.30 -13.53 10.69
N LEU A 122 -7.53 -14.52 11.16
CA LEU A 122 -6.12 -14.34 11.50
C LEU A 122 -5.33 -13.88 10.28
N LEU A 123 -5.43 -14.59 9.16
CA LEU A 123 -4.65 -14.29 7.96
C LEU A 123 -4.98 -12.90 7.38
N LEU A 124 -6.25 -12.48 7.43
CA LEU A 124 -6.67 -11.17 6.94
C LEU A 124 -6.42 -10.02 7.94
N ALA A 125 -6.19 -10.33 9.22
CA ALA A 125 -5.80 -9.34 10.22
C ALA A 125 -4.29 -9.05 10.22
N LEU A 126 -3.46 -9.99 9.76
CA LEU A 126 -2.00 -9.84 9.72
C LEU A 126 -1.49 -8.61 8.96
N PRO A 127 -2.06 -8.19 7.81
CA PRO A 127 -1.67 -6.92 7.20
C PRO A 127 -1.90 -5.73 8.12
N GLY A 128 -2.99 -5.72 8.89
CA GLY A 128 -3.23 -4.69 9.89
C GLY A 128 -2.17 -4.69 11.00
N ALA A 129 -1.83 -5.87 11.52
CA ALA A 129 -0.76 -6.01 12.50
C ALA A 129 0.60 -5.52 11.97
N PHE A 130 0.90 -5.81 10.70
CA PHE A 130 2.10 -5.31 10.03
C PHE A 130 2.15 -3.78 9.99
N TYR A 131 1.05 -3.10 9.69
CA TYR A 131 1.04 -1.64 9.63
C TYR A 131 1.06 -0.99 11.01
N VAL A 132 0.39 -1.57 12.02
CA VAL A 132 0.54 -1.10 13.42
C VAL A 132 2.01 -1.18 13.84
N TRP A 133 2.67 -2.30 13.58
CA TRP A 133 4.12 -2.43 13.83
C TRP A 133 4.92 -1.42 13.02
N SER A 134 4.59 -1.23 11.75
CA SER A 134 5.33 -0.31 10.87
C SER A 134 5.23 1.13 11.38
N VAL A 135 4.04 1.56 11.80
CA VAL A 135 3.83 2.87 12.42
C VAL A 135 4.67 2.97 13.70
N HIS A 136 4.68 1.93 14.54
CA HIS A 136 5.47 1.91 15.76
C HIS A 136 6.99 2.00 15.52
N SER A 137 7.55 1.11 14.70
CA SER A 137 9.00 0.83 14.68
C SER A 137 9.70 1.10 13.34
N SER A 138 8.96 1.43 12.27
CA SER A 138 9.50 1.42 10.90
C SER A 138 9.36 2.75 10.16
N ALA A 139 9.19 3.85 10.89
CA ALA A 139 9.17 5.20 10.31
C ALA A 139 8.08 5.39 9.25
N THR A 140 6.90 4.80 9.47
CA THR A 140 5.74 4.98 8.59
C THR A 140 4.66 5.83 9.27
N PRO A 141 4.83 7.16 9.36
CA PRO A 141 3.83 8.02 9.96
C PRO A 141 2.53 7.99 9.16
N ILE A 142 1.42 8.12 9.87
CA ILE A 142 0.09 8.35 9.30
C ILE A 142 -0.37 9.71 9.79
N PHE A 143 -0.76 10.59 8.87
CA PHE A 143 -1.35 11.89 9.20
C PHE A 143 -2.73 11.98 8.56
N LEU A 144 -3.71 12.32 9.38
CA LEU A 144 -5.11 12.44 9.00
C LEU A 144 -5.61 13.85 9.34
N PRO A 145 -6.61 14.38 8.62
CA PRO A 145 -7.09 15.74 8.86
C PRO A 145 -7.72 15.90 10.25
N ASN A 146 -8.32 14.84 10.78
CA ASN A 146 -9.05 14.85 12.05
C ASN A 146 -8.19 14.51 13.28
N LEU A 147 -6.90 14.21 13.11
CA LEU A 147 -5.96 13.92 14.18
C LEU A 147 -4.76 14.85 14.07
N TRP A 148 -4.23 15.33 15.19
CA TRP A 148 -2.95 16.04 15.21
C TRP A 148 -1.84 15.18 14.56
N PRO A 149 -0.83 15.73 13.85
CA PRO A 149 -0.58 17.13 13.55
C PRO A 149 -1.42 17.72 12.41
N HIS A 150 -2.50 17.04 12.00
CA HIS A 150 -3.35 17.38 10.86
C HIS A 150 -2.61 17.30 9.52
N GLY A 151 -3.06 16.40 8.65
CA GLY A 151 -2.47 16.30 7.32
C GLY A 151 -3.05 15.17 6.50
N TYR A 152 -2.41 14.92 5.37
CA TYR A 152 -2.78 13.85 4.47
C TYR A 152 -1.54 13.07 4.08
N TYR A 153 -1.24 12.02 4.85
CA TYR A 153 -0.06 11.20 4.59
C TYR A 153 -0.30 9.76 4.99
N ASN A 154 -0.11 8.84 4.03
CA ASN A 154 -0.23 7.40 4.22
C ASN A 154 -1.61 6.91 4.70
N SER A 155 -2.68 7.68 4.48
CA SER A 155 -4.04 7.28 4.89
C SER A 155 -4.45 5.98 4.20
N ARG A 156 -4.01 5.79 2.95
CA ARG A 156 -4.26 4.59 2.12
C ARG A 156 -3.84 3.27 2.76
N TYR A 157 -2.98 3.27 3.77
CA TYR A 157 -2.63 2.03 4.48
C TYR A 157 -3.83 1.41 5.19
N GLY A 158 -4.88 2.18 5.49
CA GLY A 158 -6.13 1.63 6.01
C GLY A 158 -6.84 0.65 5.05
N LEU A 159 -6.59 0.74 3.74
CA LEU A 159 -7.24 -0.11 2.73
C LEU A 159 -6.89 -1.60 2.87
N VAL A 160 -5.77 -1.92 3.52
CA VAL A 160 -5.31 -3.32 3.66
C VAL A 160 -6.25 -4.19 4.49
N LEU A 161 -7.13 -3.58 5.29
CA LEU A 161 -8.16 -4.30 6.06
C LEU A 161 -9.52 -4.41 5.34
N LEU A 162 -9.66 -3.91 4.10
CA LEU A 162 -10.89 -4.11 3.33
C LEU A 162 -11.24 -5.60 3.13
N PRO A 163 -10.29 -6.51 2.84
CA PRO A 163 -10.59 -7.94 2.78
C PRO A 163 -11.12 -8.51 4.10
N LEU A 164 -10.55 -8.09 5.23
CA LEU A 164 -11.03 -8.48 6.57
C LEU A 164 -12.44 -7.95 6.81
N ALA A 165 -12.71 -6.70 6.44
CA ALA A 165 -14.03 -6.09 6.55
C ALA A 165 -15.09 -6.84 5.72
N ALA A 166 -14.73 -7.23 4.49
CA ALA A 166 -15.61 -8.02 3.62
C ALA A 166 -15.91 -9.42 4.20
N LEU A 167 -14.89 -10.13 4.69
CA LEU A 167 -15.07 -11.41 5.38
C LEU A 167 -15.97 -11.25 6.62
N SER A 168 -15.74 -10.20 7.40
CA SER A 168 -16.50 -9.91 8.62
C SER A 168 -17.97 -9.63 8.30
N GLY A 169 -18.26 -8.84 7.27
CA GLY A 169 -19.63 -8.64 6.78
C GLY A 169 -20.28 -9.95 6.32
N ALA A 170 -19.55 -10.78 5.57
CA ALA A 170 -20.03 -12.10 5.15
C ALA A 170 -20.32 -13.03 6.34
N ALA A 171 -19.56 -12.93 7.43
CA ALA A 171 -19.81 -13.70 8.64
C ALA A 171 -21.13 -13.32 9.33
N ILE A 172 -21.52 -12.05 9.30
CA ILE A 172 -22.86 -11.59 9.77
C ILE A 172 -23.95 -12.21 8.89
N VAL A 173 -23.79 -12.14 7.57
CA VAL A 173 -24.73 -12.77 6.62
C VAL A 173 -24.86 -14.27 6.90
N ALA A 174 -23.74 -14.97 7.12
CA ALA A 174 -23.72 -16.38 7.45
C ALA A 174 -24.34 -16.70 8.82
N LEU A 175 -24.28 -15.76 9.78
CA LEU A 175 -24.90 -15.91 11.09
C LEU A 175 -26.42 -15.78 11.00
N VAL A 176 -26.93 -14.82 10.22
CA VAL A 176 -28.37 -14.57 10.02
C VAL A 176 -29.01 -15.60 9.09
N GLY A 177 -28.37 -15.87 7.95
CA GLY A 177 -28.89 -16.75 6.90
C GLY A 177 -28.49 -18.21 7.01
N GLY A 178 -27.53 -18.54 7.89
CA GLY A 178 -27.00 -19.89 7.99
C GLY A 178 -27.98 -20.88 8.62
N ASN A 179 -28.16 -22.03 7.96
CA ASN A 179 -28.75 -23.19 8.59
C ASN A 179 -27.71 -23.84 9.51
N ARG A 180 -27.94 -23.79 10.84
CA ARG A 180 -27.28 -24.76 11.73
C ARG A 180 -27.86 -26.13 11.37
N SER A 181 -27.10 -26.92 10.63
CA SER A 181 -27.33 -28.35 10.46
C SER A 181 -27.03 -29.05 11.80
N SER A 182 -27.89 -28.89 12.80
CA SER A 182 -27.96 -29.84 13.91
C SER A 182 -29.36 -30.42 13.90
N ALA A 183 -29.44 -31.65 13.39
CA ALA A 183 -30.47 -32.65 13.63
C ALA A 183 -31.78 -32.14 14.26
N ILE A 184 -32.75 -31.85 13.40
CA ILE A 184 -34.22 -31.96 13.54
C ILE A 184 -34.73 -31.20 12.31
N THR A 185 -35.41 -31.90 11.40
CA THR A 185 -35.80 -31.47 10.06
C THR A 185 -36.30 -30.01 10.06
N PRO A 186 -35.52 -29.03 9.54
CA PRO A 186 -35.99 -27.67 9.50
C PRO A 186 -37.19 -27.60 8.56
N ARG A 187 -38.34 -27.13 9.07
CA ARG A 187 -39.52 -26.86 8.24
C ARG A 187 -39.06 -26.01 7.05
N LYS A 188 -39.35 -26.45 5.80
CA LYS A 188 -38.95 -25.77 4.55
C LYS A 188 -39.13 -24.24 4.62
N ARG A 189 -40.27 -23.79 5.16
CA ARG A 189 -40.61 -22.37 5.38
C ARG A 189 -39.64 -21.60 6.30
N GLN A 190 -39.04 -22.25 7.29
CA GLN A 190 -38.03 -21.63 8.17
C GLN A 190 -36.68 -21.46 7.46
N SER A 191 -36.31 -22.41 6.59
CA SER A 191 -35.10 -22.31 5.79
C SER A 191 -35.19 -21.18 4.75
N GLU A 192 -36.34 -21.03 4.10
CA GLU A 192 -36.61 -19.95 3.13
C GLU A 192 -36.57 -18.56 3.80
N ARG A 193 -37.18 -18.42 4.99
CA ARG A 193 -37.15 -17.16 5.75
C ARG A 193 -35.74 -16.75 6.17
N ARG A 194 -34.90 -17.71 6.57
CA ARG A 194 -33.49 -17.44 6.92
C ARG A 194 -32.67 -17.06 5.69
N ALA A 195 -32.85 -17.77 4.58
CA ALA A 195 -32.19 -17.42 3.33
C ALA A 195 -32.54 -15.98 2.89
N LEU A 196 -33.83 -15.61 2.94
CA LEU A 196 -34.29 -14.25 2.66
C LEU A 196 -33.66 -13.23 3.61
N ALA A 197 -33.63 -13.50 4.92
CA ALA A 197 -33.00 -12.62 5.90
C ALA A 197 -31.49 -12.46 5.64
N GLY A 198 -30.80 -13.52 5.21
CA GLY A 198 -29.41 -13.49 4.77
C GLY A 198 -29.22 -12.56 3.57
N TRP A 199 -30.05 -12.66 2.54
CA TRP A 199 -30.00 -11.78 1.37
C TRP A 199 -30.29 -10.32 1.70
N ILE A 200 -31.30 -10.06 2.53
CA ILE A 200 -31.61 -8.71 3.02
C ILE A 200 -30.42 -8.14 3.80
N THR A 201 -29.79 -8.95 4.65
CA THR A 201 -28.60 -8.54 5.41
C THR A 201 -27.43 -8.24 4.49
N ALA A 202 -27.19 -9.08 3.48
CA ALA A 202 -26.12 -8.87 2.51
C ALA A 202 -26.33 -7.57 1.70
N GLY A 203 -27.55 -7.35 1.22
CA GLY A 203 -27.92 -6.11 0.53
C GLY A 203 -27.77 -4.89 1.43
N GLY A 204 -28.24 -4.97 2.68
CA GLY A 204 -28.10 -3.90 3.67
C GLY A 204 -26.64 -3.57 3.96
N ILE A 205 -25.78 -4.57 4.16
CA ILE A 205 -24.34 -4.37 4.36
C ILE A 205 -23.72 -3.72 3.12
N ALA A 206 -24.04 -4.18 1.91
CA ALA A 206 -23.49 -3.60 0.68
C ALA A 206 -23.90 -2.12 0.53
N VAL A 207 -25.18 -1.79 0.75
CA VAL A 207 -25.68 -0.41 0.68
C VAL A 207 -25.04 0.46 1.75
N LEU A 208 -25.01 0.01 3.02
CA LEU A 208 -24.39 0.77 4.11
C LEU A 208 -22.89 0.97 3.90
N SER A 209 -22.21 -0.02 3.33
CA SER A 209 -20.78 0.09 3.01
C SER A 209 -20.56 1.18 1.96
N LEU A 210 -21.41 1.26 0.93
CA LEU A 210 -21.29 2.28 -0.11
C LEU A 210 -21.86 3.65 0.30
N ALA A 211 -22.69 3.70 1.35
CA ALA A 211 -23.42 4.89 1.75
C ALA A 211 -22.57 6.17 1.90
N PRO A 212 -21.36 6.16 2.50
CA PRO A 212 -20.54 7.37 2.61
C PRO A 212 -20.23 8.02 1.26
N TRP A 213 -19.95 7.20 0.24
CA TRP A 213 -19.63 7.66 -1.11
C TRP A 213 -20.86 7.99 -1.95
N LEU A 214 -22.00 7.35 -1.66
CA LEU A 214 -23.27 7.66 -2.33
C LEU A 214 -23.92 8.93 -1.79
N LEU A 215 -23.78 9.20 -0.49
CA LEU A 215 -24.35 10.37 0.18
C LEU A 215 -23.49 11.63 -0.03
N ASP A 216 -22.17 11.48 -0.10
CA ASP A 216 -21.25 12.55 -0.45
C ASP A 216 -20.33 12.13 -1.61
N PRO A 217 -20.80 12.20 -2.86
CA PRO A 217 -20.05 11.75 -4.04
C PRO A 217 -18.94 12.72 -4.46
N ARG A 218 -18.64 13.74 -3.65
CA ARG A 218 -17.58 14.70 -3.92
C ARG A 218 -16.21 14.07 -3.65
N PRO A 219 -15.26 14.10 -4.60
CA PRO A 219 -13.93 13.51 -4.41
C PRO A 219 -13.18 14.06 -3.19
N GLU A 220 -13.45 15.30 -2.78
CA GLU A 220 -12.86 15.93 -1.60
C GLU A 220 -13.24 15.23 -0.29
N ALA A 221 -14.38 14.53 -0.25
CA ALA A 221 -14.82 13.74 0.89
C ALA A 221 -14.10 12.37 0.97
N TRP A 222 -13.37 11.97 -0.07
CA TRP A 222 -12.72 10.66 -0.14
C TRP A 222 -11.25 10.81 0.26
N ILE A 223 -10.87 10.26 1.42
CA ILE A 223 -9.56 10.51 2.03
C ILE A 223 -8.38 10.22 1.09
N THR A 224 -8.44 9.16 0.30
CA THR A 224 -7.36 8.75 -0.61
C THR A 224 -7.25 9.68 -1.82
N TRP A 225 -8.40 10.18 -2.32
CA TRP A 225 -8.42 11.21 -3.35
C TRP A 225 -7.85 12.52 -2.80
N LYS A 226 -8.34 12.95 -1.64
CA LYS A 226 -7.91 14.21 -1.03
C LYS A 226 -6.42 14.21 -0.68
N GLU A 227 -5.91 13.10 -0.16
CA GLU A 227 -4.47 12.92 0.04
C GLU A 227 -3.69 13.06 -1.26
N SER A 228 -4.12 12.39 -2.32
CA SER A 228 -3.50 12.50 -3.64
C SER A 228 -3.51 13.94 -4.14
N GLU A 229 -4.65 14.62 -4.07
CA GLU A 229 -4.81 16.01 -4.50
C GLU A 229 -3.85 16.93 -3.73
N THR A 230 -3.94 16.96 -2.40
CA THR A 230 -3.13 17.85 -1.55
C THR A 230 -1.64 17.63 -1.78
N ASN A 231 -1.20 16.37 -1.84
CA ASN A 231 0.22 16.04 -2.01
C ASN A 231 0.74 16.27 -3.44
N SER A 232 -0.12 16.66 -4.39
CA SER A 232 0.25 16.84 -5.78
C SER A 232 0.03 18.26 -6.33
N VAL A 233 -0.66 19.16 -5.63
CA VAL A 233 -0.89 20.55 -6.10
C VAL A 233 0.43 21.25 -6.42
N ALA A 234 1.33 21.36 -5.42
CA ALA A 234 2.61 22.02 -5.60
C ALA A 234 3.48 21.30 -6.63
N ARG A 235 3.44 19.96 -6.62
CA ARG A 235 4.15 19.11 -7.58
C ARG A 235 3.76 19.43 -9.02
N ARG A 236 2.48 19.33 -9.33
CA ARG A 236 1.94 19.64 -10.67
C ARG A 236 2.30 21.04 -11.15
N ALA A 237 2.33 22.02 -10.25
CA ALA A 237 2.64 23.40 -10.61
C ALA A 237 4.08 23.54 -11.16
N TRP A 238 5.08 22.95 -10.49
CA TRP A 238 6.44 22.98 -11.01
C TRP A 238 6.66 21.97 -12.13
N THR A 239 5.93 20.83 -12.15
CA THR A 239 5.96 19.87 -13.25
C THR A 239 5.62 20.53 -14.57
N ARG A 240 4.50 21.26 -14.61
CA ARG A 240 4.04 21.97 -15.81
C ARG A 240 5.04 22.99 -16.30
N LYS A 241 5.58 23.82 -15.39
CA LYS A 241 6.57 24.85 -15.74
C LYS A 241 7.85 24.25 -16.33
N ALA A 242 8.35 23.16 -15.74
CA ALA A 242 9.52 22.47 -16.24
C ALA A 242 9.24 21.82 -17.60
N ALA A 243 8.04 21.26 -17.78
CA ALA A 243 7.63 20.64 -19.04
C ALA A 243 7.54 21.67 -20.17
N GLU A 244 6.84 22.79 -19.95
CA GLU A 244 6.74 23.91 -20.91
C GLU A 244 8.11 24.47 -21.30
N PHE A 245 9.05 24.54 -20.33
CA PHE A 245 10.41 24.98 -20.60
C PHE A 245 11.16 24.01 -21.53
N LEU A 246 11.04 22.70 -21.29
CA LEU A 246 11.72 21.66 -22.05
C LEU A 246 11.08 21.39 -23.42
N GLU A 247 9.76 21.46 -23.54
CA GLU A 247 9.00 21.12 -24.77
C GLU A 247 9.51 21.90 -25.99
N SER A 248 9.89 23.16 -25.79
CA SER A 248 10.39 24.04 -26.87
C SER A 248 11.91 23.98 -27.08
N ARG A 249 12.66 23.27 -26.22
CA ARG A 249 14.13 23.33 -26.17
C ARG A 249 14.82 21.99 -26.33
N TYR A 250 14.19 20.93 -25.82
CA TYR A 250 14.71 19.58 -25.87
C TYR A 250 14.68 19.05 -27.31
N ARG A 251 15.78 18.43 -27.76
CA ARG A 251 15.82 17.69 -29.02
C ARG A 251 15.91 16.20 -28.73
N PRO A 252 15.20 15.34 -29.50
CA PRO A 252 15.27 13.89 -29.30
C PRO A 252 16.72 13.38 -29.27
N GLY A 253 17.05 12.64 -28.22
CA GLY A 253 18.41 12.11 -28.03
C GLY A 253 19.39 13.03 -27.30
N ASP A 254 19.01 14.27 -26.94
CA ASP A 254 19.88 15.16 -26.14
C ASP A 254 20.19 14.56 -24.75
N GLY A 255 19.32 13.69 -24.25
CA GLY A 255 19.43 13.07 -22.93
C GLY A 255 19.10 14.03 -21.78
N VAL A 256 18.52 13.51 -20.70
CA VAL A 256 18.28 14.27 -19.46
C VAL A 256 18.79 13.51 -18.24
N PHE A 257 19.75 14.08 -17.54
CA PHE A 257 20.23 13.57 -16.27
C PHE A 257 19.33 14.05 -15.12
N THR A 258 18.74 13.10 -14.39
CA THR A 258 17.71 13.41 -13.40
C THR A 258 17.52 12.29 -12.39
N SER A 259 16.84 12.57 -11.29
CA SER A 259 16.38 11.54 -10.36
C SER A 259 15.02 10.99 -10.79
N PHE A 260 14.71 9.75 -10.40
CA PHE A 260 13.41 9.14 -10.69
C PHE A 260 12.35 9.54 -9.64
N GLY A 261 11.05 9.45 -9.99
CA GLY A 261 9.95 9.72 -9.07
C GLY A 261 9.20 11.00 -9.43
N ASP A 262 9.34 12.05 -8.62
CA ASP A 262 8.56 13.28 -8.81
C ASP A 262 8.81 13.96 -10.16
N TYR A 263 10.02 13.84 -10.72
CA TYR A 263 10.42 14.42 -12.01
C TYR A 263 9.80 13.73 -13.21
N THR A 264 9.42 12.45 -13.09
CA THR A 264 8.92 11.63 -14.21
C THR A 264 7.68 12.25 -14.86
N GLY A 265 6.88 13.01 -14.10
CA GLY A 265 5.74 13.76 -14.62
C GLY A 265 6.13 14.82 -15.66
N VAL A 266 7.32 15.42 -15.53
CA VAL A 266 7.81 16.47 -16.44
C VAL A 266 8.01 15.91 -17.83
N PHE A 267 8.71 14.77 -17.94
CA PHE A 267 8.99 14.14 -19.23
C PHE A 267 7.71 13.66 -19.91
N ARG A 268 6.75 13.14 -19.12
CA ARG A 268 5.43 12.79 -19.65
C ARG A 268 4.70 14.00 -20.23
N GLU A 269 4.66 15.12 -19.51
CA GLU A 269 3.99 16.34 -19.97
C GLU A 269 4.71 16.99 -21.16
N ALA A 270 6.04 16.94 -21.20
CA ALA A 270 6.86 17.48 -22.30
C ALA A 270 6.97 16.55 -23.52
N GLY A 271 6.38 15.35 -23.48
CA GLY A 271 6.48 14.37 -24.57
C GLY A 271 7.88 13.72 -24.73
N ILE A 272 8.72 13.77 -23.70
CA ILE A 272 10.08 13.19 -23.70
C ILE A 272 10.00 11.73 -23.24
N PRO A 273 10.49 10.76 -24.02
CA PRO A 273 10.44 9.35 -23.65
C PRO A 273 11.43 9.04 -22.51
N LEU A 274 11.05 8.19 -21.55
CA LEU A 274 11.90 7.83 -20.40
C LEU A 274 13.22 7.13 -20.79
N ARG A 275 13.30 6.57 -22.00
CA ARG A 275 14.57 6.00 -22.50
C ARG A 275 15.64 7.07 -22.76
N ASP A 276 15.22 8.34 -22.86
CA ASP A 276 16.10 9.49 -23.06
C ASP A 276 16.48 10.14 -21.71
N THR A 277 16.19 9.49 -20.57
CA THR A 277 16.59 9.99 -19.24
C THR A 277 17.60 9.05 -18.59
N LEU A 278 18.64 9.63 -17.98
CA LEU A 278 19.61 8.92 -17.15
C LEU A 278 19.25 9.12 -15.68
N THR A 279 18.84 8.03 -15.02
CA THR A 279 18.28 8.01 -13.67
C THR A 279 18.89 6.91 -12.81
N GLY A 280 18.59 6.89 -11.51
CA GLY A 280 19.04 5.86 -10.59
C GLY A 280 18.75 4.42 -11.06
N ASP A 281 17.69 4.21 -11.84
CA ASP A 281 17.32 2.90 -12.38
C ASP A 281 18.30 2.40 -13.47
N ASN A 282 19.15 3.27 -14.00
CA ASN A 282 20.23 2.90 -14.92
C ASN A 282 21.50 2.38 -14.20
N GLY A 283 21.47 2.28 -12.88
CA GLY A 283 22.52 1.66 -12.05
C GLY A 283 23.90 2.29 -12.24
N VAL A 284 24.87 1.47 -12.68
CA VAL A 284 26.28 1.87 -12.82
C VAL A 284 26.45 3.09 -13.72
N ALA A 285 25.66 3.23 -14.79
CA ALA A 285 25.77 4.38 -15.68
C ALA A 285 25.46 5.70 -14.94
N PHE A 286 24.38 5.72 -14.17
CA PHE A 286 23.98 6.88 -13.38
C PHE A 286 24.98 7.16 -12.25
N GLN A 287 25.42 6.13 -11.53
CA GLN A 287 26.42 6.27 -10.47
C GLN A 287 27.76 6.80 -11.02
N SER A 288 28.18 6.32 -12.19
CA SER A 288 29.40 6.78 -12.85
C SER A 288 29.28 8.24 -13.28
N ALA A 289 28.12 8.64 -13.83
CA ALA A 289 27.85 10.04 -14.18
C ALA A 289 27.79 10.95 -12.95
N GLN A 290 27.31 10.46 -11.79
CA GLN A 290 27.38 11.19 -10.53
C GLN A 290 28.82 11.38 -10.03
N LEU A 291 29.66 10.35 -10.14
CA LEU A 291 31.04 10.36 -9.62
C LEU A 291 32.01 11.10 -10.55
N ARG A 292 31.94 10.84 -11.86
CA ARG A 292 32.83 11.36 -12.90
C ARG A 292 32.03 11.94 -14.08
N PRO A 293 31.23 13.00 -13.86
CA PRO A 293 30.46 13.62 -14.93
C PRO A 293 31.35 14.10 -16.08
N ASP A 294 32.58 14.52 -15.77
CA ASP A 294 33.59 14.95 -16.74
C ASP A 294 33.99 13.87 -17.76
N LEU A 295 33.74 12.59 -17.46
CA LEU A 295 34.10 11.48 -18.35
C LEU A 295 32.90 10.83 -19.03
N VAL A 296 31.74 10.79 -18.37
CA VAL A 296 30.64 9.89 -18.77
C VAL A 296 29.25 10.51 -18.71
N LEU A 297 29.11 11.79 -18.35
CA LEU A 297 27.82 12.48 -18.45
C LEU A 297 27.68 13.03 -19.88
N TRP A 298 26.79 12.42 -20.66
CA TRP A 298 26.57 12.77 -22.07
C TRP A 298 25.27 13.54 -22.29
N GLU A 299 24.41 13.53 -21.29
CA GLU A 299 23.12 14.22 -21.27
C GLU A 299 23.35 15.74 -21.31
N GLN A 300 22.76 16.40 -22.29
CA GLN A 300 22.89 17.85 -22.47
C GLN A 300 22.01 18.64 -21.49
N TRP A 301 21.03 17.97 -20.88
CA TRP A 301 20.11 18.57 -19.92
C TRP A 301 20.23 17.90 -18.57
N ALA A 302 20.03 18.69 -17.51
CA ALA A 302 19.85 18.17 -16.16
C ALA A 302 18.56 18.75 -15.56
N LEU A 303 17.75 17.89 -14.95
CA LEU A 303 16.55 18.30 -14.20
C LEU A 303 16.68 17.84 -12.76
N VAL A 304 16.84 18.81 -11.86
CA VAL A 304 17.20 18.58 -10.45
C VAL A 304 16.42 19.54 -9.54
N MET A 305 16.09 19.11 -8.32
CA MET A 305 15.56 19.96 -7.25
C MET A 305 16.66 20.26 -6.23
N GLY A 306 16.53 21.39 -5.53
CA GLY A 306 17.46 21.77 -4.46
C GLY A 306 17.54 20.66 -3.40
N GLY A 307 18.77 20.20 -3.12
CA GLY A 307 19.04 19.10 -2.18
C GLY A 307 19.06 17.70 -2.81
N ASP A 308 18.79 17.57 -4.10
CA ASP A 308 19.01 16.32 -4.85
C ASP A 308 20.53 16.06 -5.02
N PRO A 309 21.03 14.84 -4.83
CA PRO A 309 22.42 14.48 -5.14
C PRO A 309 22.90 14.96 -6.53
N SER A 310 22.00 14.93 -7.52
CA SER A 310 22.25 15.42 -8.89
C SER A 310 22.41 16.94 -8.99
N SER A 311 21.84 17.71 -8.06
CA SER A 311 21.90 19.19 -8.05
C SER A 311 23.32 19.73 -7.90
N SER A 312 24.18 19.05 -7.15
CA SER A 312 25.58 19.48 -6.94
C SER A 312 26.45 19.36 -8.22
N LYS A 313 25.99 18.61 -9.23
CA LYS A 313 26.76 18.26 -10.42
C LYS A 313 26.34 19.04 -11.66
N ALA A 314 25.11 19.55 -11.69
CA ALA A 314 24.56 20.33 -12.81
C ALA A 314 25.12 21.78 -12.93
N HIS A 315 25.96 22.22 -11.97
CA HIS A 315 26.54 23.57 -11.94
C HIS A 315 27.97 23.66 -12.51
N ARG A 316 28.44 22.64 -13.22
CA ARG A 316 29.72 22.66 -13.95
C ARG A 316 29.46 22.56 -15.44
#